data_AF-A0A8K0JA09-F1
#
_entry.id   AF-A0A8K0JA09-F1
#
_cell.length_a   1.000
_cell.length_b   1.000
_cell.length_c   1.000
_cell.angle_alpha   90.00
_cell.angle_beta   90.00
_cell.angle_gamma   90.00
#
_symmetry.space_group_name_H-M   'P 1'
#
loop_
_entity.id
_entity.type
_entity.pdbx_description
1 polymer ?
#
loop_
_entity_poly.entity_id
_entity_poly.type
_entity_poly.pdbx_seq_one_letter_code
_entity_poly.pdbx_strand_id
1 'polypeptide(L)'
;MTTSTTDEIERVLRLIRCADIAYPGSELLASFLMDSADRLQTARYILQRCAVVGDSDSLDLAALLADWKRLIAFFITDRPAHPPSDKAVIAAISKRDGGKCCITGLANSFWDPLVVVPLLPFGTFHVDKELHEMLGIFIGTDLLEWFSSKAANQNPYQSHWLVRRSAAAAIPQGFFRFKCENQSVEYAVITTTIGDLNRPSIVAQAPFIEFRGFSDPSSSHVENPDTSALQLLNHFSAPIRWTLVSREIAQKKSQTLPIGNWQTASLWRSLADRGATVMSMAWRLLPAFVRIRAYRGLAFLGFRMYGGSGSGDVQRIPFGMYLKACFKRNFGSLENEYAALQLVRRHTSIPVPHALDFVSDSKKSWLLMTKVPGMGLWTCIDGLSHSEERALVHDLQEALSQLRAIPKQVAPEYAITNAIGKACYDGRISVCAPDDPEQGEFVGPFVDEAAFHNRLRIRALPNFSQRNGHRILFTHGDLNMRNVLMHNGRFSGIVDFEMSGWYPEYWEYTKVHFVTKLRQRWPRIMGKVMEPFGNFEKELEIEREFWDHPFPS
;
A
#
# COMPACT_ATOMS: atom_id res chain seq x y z
N MET A 1 9.34 -35.46 15.77
CA MET A 1 8.31 -34.56 15.21
C MET A 1 9.04 -33.53 14.37
N THR A 2 9.04 -33.69 13.06
CA THR A 2 9.69 -32.76 12.13
C THR A 2 8.79 -31.53 11.99
N THR A 3 9.13 -30.45 12.70
CA THR A 3 8.58 -29.11 12.42
C THR A 3 8.80 -28.81 10.94
N SER A 4 7.73 -28.45 10.22
CA SER A 4 7.86 -28.14 8.79
C SER A 4 8.75 -26.89 8.62
N THR A 5 9.51 -26.81 7.53
CA THR A 5 10.42 -25.68 7.25
C THR A 5 9.72 -24.31 7.28
N THR A 6 8.43 -24.26 6.93
CA THR A 6 7.59 -23.06 7.00
C THR A 6 7.30 -22.63 8.45
N ASP A 7 7.27 -23.58 9.38
CA ASP A 7 6.92 -23.35 10.79
C ASP A 7 8.02 -22.58 11.54
N GLU A 8 9.30 -22.86 11.24
CA GLU A 8 10.43 -22.13 11.85
C GLU A 8 10.48 -20.66 11.40
N ILE A 9 10.26 -20.38 10.11
CA ILE A 9 10.26 -19.02 9.57
C ILE A 9 9.12 -18.21 10.16
N GLU A 10 7.90 -18.75 10.18
CA GLU A 10 6.74 -18.05 10.75
C GLU A 10 6.88 -17.88 12.26
N ARG A 11 7.50 -18.84 12.97
CA ARG A 11 7.84 -18.71 14.39
C ARG A 11 8.74 -17.49 14.62
N VAL A 12 9.85 -17.36 13.88
CA VAL A 12 10.77 -16.22 14.05
C VAL A 12 10.09 -14.90 13.69
N LEU A 13 9.31 -14.85 12.61
CA LEU A 13 8.54 -13.64 12.25
C LEU A 13 7.57 -13.24 13.37
N ARG A 14 6.89 -14.21 13.99
CA ARG A 14 5.99 -13.97 15.13
C ARG A 14 6.75 -13.41 16.32
N LEU A 15 7.89 -13.99 16.68
CA LEU A 15 8.74 -13.52 17.78
C LEU A 15 9.24 -12.08 17.52
N ILE A 16 9.73 -11.77 16.31
CA ILE A 16 10.14 -10.41 15.94
C ILE A 16 8.97 -9.41 16.04
N ARG A 17 7.76 -9.82 15.67
CA ARG A 17 6.55 -8.98 15.74
C ARG A 17 6.08 -8.74 17.17
N CYS A 18 6.28 -9.70 18.08
CA CYS A 18 5.88 -9.61 19.48
C CYS A 18 6.94 -8.93 20.37
N ALA A 19 8.18 -8.81 19.90
CA ALA A 19 9.25 -8.15 20.65
C ALA A 19 8.99 -6.64 20.83
N ASP A 20 9.39 -6.12 22.00
CA ASP A 20 9.28 -4.69 22.34
C ASP A 20 10.37 -3.86 21.65
N ILE A 21 10.24 -3.72 20.32
CA ILE A 21 11.16 -2.95 19.49
C ILE A 21 10.44 -1.72 18.95
N ALA A 22 11.07 -0.55 19.12
CA ALA A 22 10.59 0.69 18.54
C ALA A 22 10.49 0.59 17.00
N TYR A 23 9.28 0.83 16.47
CA TYR A 23 9.03 0.89 15.03
C TYR A 23 9.92 1.94 14.33
N PRO A 24 10.49 1.67 13.12
CA PRO A 24 10.31 0.49 12.26
C PRO A 24 11.30 -0.67 12.52
N GLY A 25 11.92 -0.75 13.71
CA GLY A 25 12.98 -1.75 13.98
C GLY A 25 12.56 -3.21 13.79
N SER A 26 11.32 -3.56 14.11
CA SER A 26 10.78 -4.90 13.86
C SER A 26 10.62 -5.22 12.37
N GLU A 27 10.18 -4.25 11.55
CA GLU A 27 10.10 -4.43 10.09
C GLU A 27 11.51 -4.54 9.47
N LEU A 28 12.48 -3.81 10.03
CA LEU A 28 13.88 -3.89 9.63
C LEU A 28 14.48 -5.29 9.91
N LEU A 29 14.22 -5.87 11.08
CA LEU A 29 14.62 -7.26 11.38
C LEU A 29 13.85 -8.27 10.53
N ALA A 30 12.56 -8.06 10.29
CA ALA A 30 11.80 -8.92 9.40
C ALA A 30 12.40 -8.93 7.98
N SER A 31 12.92 -7.79 7.49
CA SER A 31 13.63 -7.75 6.21
C SER A 31 14.95 -8.53 6.20
N PHE A 32 15.66 -8.62 7.33
CA PHE A 32 16.85 -9.48 7.44
C PHE A 32 16.52 -10.95 7.15
N LEU A 33 15.35 -11.42 7.60
CA LEU A 33 14.89 -12.78 7.37
C LEU A 33 14.23 -12.97 5.99
N MET A 34 13.39 -12.04 5.56
CA MET A 34 12.55 -12.23 4.37
C MET A 34 13.31 -11.99 3.06
N ASP A 35 14.27 -11.06 3.08
CA ASP A 35 15.07 -10.68 1.93
C ASP A 35 16.45 -11.38 1.92
N SER A 36 16.71 -12.37 2.79
CA SER A 36 17.96 -13.14 2.76
C SER A 36 17.99 -14.23 1.67
N ALA A 37 19.21 -14.69 1.34
CA ALA A 37 19.44 -15.76 0.37
C ALA A 37 18.85 -17.09 0.82
N ASP A 38 19.07 -17.49 2.08
CA ASP A 38 18.44 -18.65 2.72
C ASP A 38 17.69 -18.23 3.98
N ARG A 39 16.35 -18.17 3.86
CA ARG A 39 15.46 -17.77 4.95
C ARG A 39 15.49 -18.75 6.12
N LEU A 40 15.67 -20.04 5.87
CA LEU A 40 15.68 -21.06 6.93
C LEU A 40 16.98 -20.98 7.72
N GLN A 41 18.12 -20.87 7.03
CA GLN A 41 19.41 -20.67 7.68
C GLN A 41 19.40 -19.36 8.49
N THR A 42 18.83 -18.30 7.94
CA THR A 42 18.71 -17.01 8.63
C THR A 42 17.81 -17.12 9.87
N ALA A 43 16.68 -17.82 9.79
CA ALA A 43 15.80 -18.05 10.94
C ALA A 43 16.55 -18.78 12.08
N ARG A 44 17.32 -19.82 11.75
CA ARG A 44 18.12 -20.57 12.72
C ARG A 44 19.23 -19.73 13.32
N TYR A 45 19.89 -18.90 12.51
CA TYR A 45 20.88 -17.94 13.00
C TYR A 45 20.29 -16.97 14.01
N ILE A 46 19.09 -16.41 13.73
CA ILE A 46 18.39 -15.52 14.66
C ILE A 46 18.07 -16.24 15.98
N LEU A 47 17.52 -17.46 15.90
CA LEU A 47 17.19 -18.27 17.08
C LEU A 47 18.43 -18.58 17.92
N GLN A 48 19.55 -18.94 17.30
CA GLN A 48 20.79 -19.26 18.00
C GLN A 48 21.43 -18.02 18.63
N ARG A 49 21.49 -16.91 17.89
CA ARG A 49 22.15 -15.69 18.33
C ARG A 49 21.38 -14.92 19.38
N CYS A 50 20.06 -15.00 19.36
CA CYS A 50 19.18 -14.18 20.21
C CYS A 50 18.46 -14.99 21.29
N ALA A 51 18.73 -16.29 21.44
CA ALA A 51 18.12 -17.12 22.47
C ALA A 51 18.40 -16.58 23.88
N VAL A 52 17.34 -16.38 24.66
CA VAL A 52 17.44 -16.04 26.08
C VAL A 52 17.69 -17.32 26.87
N VAL A 53 18.74 -17.32 27.71
CA VAL A 53 19.07 -18.48 28.54
C VAL A 53 17.93 -18.74 29.53
N GLY A 54 17.23 -19.86 29.35
CA GLY A 54 16.12 -20.28 30.23
C GLY A 54 14.71 -19.98 29.71
N ASP A 55 14.57 -19.32 28.56
CA ASP A 55 13.27 -19.07 27.93
C ASP A 55 13.36 -19.27 26.40
N SER A 56 12.74 -20.33 25.90
CA SER A 56 12.77 -20.68 24.48
C SER A 56 11.85 -19.82 23.61
N ASP A 57 10.98 -19.01 24.22
CA ASP A 57 9.95 -18.22 23.53
C ASP A 57 10.20 -16.70 23.60
N SER A 58 11.34 -16.27 24.15
CA SER A 58 11.80 -14.88 24.07
C SER A 58 13.17 -14.77 23.38
N LEU A 59 13.34 -13.67 22.63
CA LEU A 59 14.58 -13.35 21.94
C LEU A 59 15.07 -11.95 22.33
N ASP A 60 16.35 -11.83 22.69
CA ASP A 60 17.00 -10.52 22.81
C ASP A 60 17.48 -10.07 21.43
N LEU A 61 16.63 -9.31 20.75
CA LEU A 61 16.85 -8.83 19.39
C LEU A 61 17.60 -7.48 19.34
N ALA A 62 17.92 -6.87 20.49
CA ALA A 62 18.47 -5.52 20.52
C ALA A 62 19.89 -5.46 19.92
N ALA A 63 20.75 -6.42 20.28
CA ALA A 63 22.10 -6.53 19.74
C ALA A 63 22.09 -6.81 18.23
N LEU A 64 21.27 -7.79 17.80
CA LEU A 64 21.10 -8.12 16.39
C LEU A 64 20.63 -6.91 15.57
N LEU A 65 19.64 -6.17 16.06
CA LEU A 65 19.14 -4.96 15.40
C LEU A 65 20.21 -3.86 15.30
N ALA A 66 21.02 -3.69 16.34
CA ALA A 66 22.09 -2.69 16.35
C ALA A 66 23.15 -3.00 15.28
N ASP A 67 23.58 -4.26 15.22
CA ASP A 67 24.55 -4.72 14.22
C ASP A 67 23.98 -4.71 12.81
N TRP A 68 22.71 -5.07 12.65
CA TRP A 68 22.04 -4.97 11.37
C TRP A 68 22.00 -3.54 10.84
N LYS A 69 21.68 -2.57 11.70
CA LYS A 69 21.71 -1.14 11.34
C LYS A 69 23.13 -0.68 10.96
N ARG A 70 24.16 -1.14 11.69
CA ARG A 70 25.56 -0.83 11.37
C ARG A 70 25.94 -1.38 10.00
N LEU A 71 25.59 -2.63 9.70
CA LEU A 71 25.88 -3.25 8.41
C LEU A 71 25.21 -2.49 7.26
N ILE A 72 23.93 -2.18 7.37
CA ILE A 72 23.19 -1.43 6.32
C ILE A 72 23.77 -0.03 6.12
N ALA A 73 24.26 0.62 7.18
CA ALA A 73 24.80 1.97 7.09
C ALA A 73 25.97 2.08 6.09
N PHE A 74 26.75 1.00 5.88
CA PHE A 74 27.80 0.96 4.86
C PHE A 74 27.26 1.01 3.42
N PHE A 75 26.01 0.59 3.20
CA PHE A 75 25.36 0.56 1.89
C PHE A 75 24.54 1.83 1.58
N ILE A 76 24.40 2.74 2.56
CA ILE A 76 23.68 4.01 2.38
C ILE A 76 24.70 5.11 2.06
N THR A 77 24.65 5.68 0.85
CA THR A 77 25.53 6.77 0.44
C THR A 77 24.75 8.07 0.22
N ASP A 78 25.22 9.16 0.84
CA ASP A 78 24.65 10.51 0.63
C ASP A 78 25.33 11.24 -0.54
N ARG A 79 26.36 10.64 -1.15
CA ARG A 79 27.13 11.26 -2.25
C ARG A 79 26.59 10.79 -3.60
N PRO A 80 26.30 11.71 -4.54
CA PRO A 80 25.93 11.31 -5.89
C PRO A 80 27.09 10.58 -6.56
N ALA A 81 26.79 9.44 -7.17
CA ALA A 81 27.80 8.68 -7.90
C ALA A 81 28.34 9.51 -9.07
N HIS A 82 29.65 9.68 -9.13
CA HIS A 82 30.29 10.42 -10.20
C HIS A 82 30.41 9.54 -11.45
N PRO A 83 30.13 10.09 -12.65
CA PRO A 83 30.35 9.36 -13.89
C PRO A 83 31.86 9.08 -14.07
N PRO A 84 32.22 8.01 -14.79
CA PRO A 84 33.62 7.75 -15.15
C PRO A 84 34.19 8.93 -15.94
N SER A 85 35.45 9.30 -15.69
CA SER A 85 36.07 10.47 -16.30
C SER A 85 36.33 10.32 -17.81
N ASP A 86 36.34 9.09 -18.33
CA ASP A 86 36.66 8.78 -19.72
C ASP A 86 35.41 8.82 -20.63
N LYS A 87 35.43 9.74 -21.61
CA LYS A 87 34.37 9.92 -22.59
C LYS A 87 34.20 8.72 -23.54
N ALA A 88 35.28 7.99 -23.84
CA ALA A 88 35.20 6.81 -24.71
C ALA A 88 34.43 5.68 -24.03
N VAL A 89 34.69 5.46 -22.73
CA VAL A 89 33.98 4.49 -21.90
C VAL A 89 32.50 4.85 -21.78
N ILE A 90 32.17 6.12 -21.54
CA ILE A 90 30.77 6.60 -21.50
C ILE A 90 30.05 6.32 -22.82
N ALA A 91 30.70 6.61 -23.96
CA ALA A 91 30.09 6.40 -25.28
C ALA A 91 29.84 4.91 -25.56
N ALA A 92 30.80 4.05 -25.22
CA ALA A 92 30.69 2.60 -25.38
C ALA A 92 29.55 2.01 -24.52
N ILE A 93 29.46 2.39 -23.23
CA ILE A 93 28.38 1.96 -22.34
C ILE A 93 27.02 2.47 -22.86
N SER A 94 26.96 3.73 -23.28
CA SER A 94 25.71 4.31 -23.80
C SER A 94 25.20 3.58 -25.04
N LYS A 95 26.13 3.11 -25.90
CA LYS A 95 25.82 2.29 -27.08
C LYS A 95 25.37 0.89 -26.68
N ARG A 96 26.06 0.24 -25.74
CA ARG A 96 25.71 -1.09 -25.20
C ARG A 96 24.28 -1.08 -24.63
N ASP A 97 23.91 -0.04 -23.90
CA ASP A 97 22.62 0.06 -23.22
C ASP A 97 21.50 0.66 -24.12
N GLY A 98 21.77 0.82 -25.43
CA GLY A 98 20.78 1.22 -26.43
C GLY A 98 20.24 2.65 -26.27
N GLY A 99 20.96 3.54 -25.56
CA GLY A 99 20.54 4.93 -25.37
C GLY A 99 19.25 5.11 -24.57
N LYS A 100 18.88 4.11 -23.75
CA LYS A 100 17.70 4.14 -22.88
C LYS A 100 18.11 3.84 -21.45
N CYS A 101 17.28 4.27 -20.50
CA CYS A 101 17.49 3.95 -19.10
C CYS A 101 17.32 2.44 -18.86
N CYS A 102 18.32 1.78 -18.31
CA CYS A 102 18.28 0.36 -17.94
C CYS A 102 17.19 0.02 -16.90
N ILE A 103 16.69 1.01 -16.16
CA ILE A 103 15.70 0.80 -15.10
C ILE A 103 14.26 1.02 -15.59
N THR A 104 14.03 2.06 -16.39
CA THR A 104 12.68 2.49 -16.79
C THR A 104 12.42 2.41 -18.30
N GLY A 105 13.46 2.14 -19.10
CA GLY A 105 13.46 2.20 -20.56
C GLY A 105 13.15 3.56 -21.19
N LEU A 106 13.03 4.61 -20.37
CA LEU A 106 12.84 5.97 -20.87
C LEU A 106 14.09 6.43 -21.65
N ALA A 107 13.88 7.17 -22.74
CA ALA A 107 14.95 7.71 -23.61
C ALA A 107 15.73 8.84 -22.91
N ASN A 108 16.42 9.74 -23.62
CA ASN A 108 16.97 10.96 -23.00
C ASN A 108 15.89 12.04 -22.76
N SER A 109 16.14 13.01 -21.87
CA SER A 109 15.22 14.10 -21.52
C SER A 109 16.04 15.27 -21.02
N PHE A 110 15.61 16.48 -21.37
CA PHE A 110 16.26 17.71 -20.94
C PHE A 110 16.23 17.87 -19.40
N TRP A 111 15.10 17.54 -18.78
CA TRP A 111 14.88 17.70 -17.34
C TRP A 111 15.43 16.55 -16.50
N ASP A 112 15.68 15.40 -17.11
CA ASP A 112 16.16 14.20 -16.43
C ASP A 112 17.08 13.42 -17.38
N PRO A 113 18.33 13.88 -17.59
CA PRO A 113 19.19 13.32 -18.61
C PRO A 113 19.65 11.89 -18.29
N LEU A 114 20.02 11.14 -19.32
CA LEU A 114 20.73 9.88 -19.16
C LEU A 114 22.16 10.12 -18.69
N VAL A 115 22.59 9.32 -17.73
CA VAL A 115 23.92 9.37 -17.11
C VAL A 115 24.47 7.95 -16.97
N VAL A 116 25.77 7.80 -17.19
CA VAL A 116 26.49 6.57 -16.89
C VAL A 116 26.93 6.63 -15.43
N VAL A 117 26.50 5.67 -14.62
CA VAL A 117 26.79 5.59 -13.19
C VAL A 117 27.23 4.18 -12.82
N PRO A 118 27.94 3.98 -11.70
CA PRO A 118 28.23 2.64 -11.20
C PRO A 118 26.94 1.89 -10.84
N LEU A 119 26.93 0.57 -11.01
CA LEU A 119 25.86 -0.31 -10.56
C LEU A 119 25.79 -0.30 -9.02
N LEU A 120 26.93 -0.45 -8.36
CA LEU A 120 27.03 -0.34 -6.90
C LEU A 120 27.34 1.11 -6.52
N PRO A 121 26.41 1.85 -5.90
CA PRO A 121 26.64 3.24 -5.52
C PRO A 121 27.51 3.40 -4.26
N PHE A 122 27.97 2.28 -3.68
CA PHE A 122 28.82 2.20 -2.50
C PHE A 122 30.15 1.52 -2.84
N GLY A 123 31.23 1.94 -2.19
CA GLY A 123 32.56 1.33 -2.36
C GLY A 123 32.70 0.03 -1.57
N THR A 124 33.85 -0.64 -1.71
CA THR A 124 34.23 -1.73 -0.80
C THR A 124 34.62 -1.16 0.56
N PHE A 125 34.24 -1.87 1.62
CA PHE A 125 34.51 -1.47 3.00
C PHE A 125 34.95 -2.68 3.82
N HIS A 126 35.79 -2.44 4.82
CA HIS A 126 36.19 -3.47 5.78
C HIS A 126 35.12 -3.59 6.86
N VAL A 127 34.73 -4.82 7.15
CA VAL A 127 33.66 -5.16 8.07
C VAL A 127 34.25 -6.03 9.17
N ASP A 128 33.86 -5.80 10.43
CA ASP A 128 34.27 -6.63 11.55
C ASP A 128 33.83 -8.10 11.35
N LYS A 129 34.54 -9.04 11.97
CA LYS A 129 34.31 -10.49 11.78
C LYS A 129 32.83 -10.90 11.97
N GLU A 130 32.18 -10.34 12.99
CA GLU A 130 30.77 -10.63 13.31
C GLU A 130 29.80 -10.10 12.24
N LEU A 131 30.04 -8.88 11.74
CA LEU A 131 29.23 -8.29 10.69
C LEU A 131 29.49 -8.95 9.32
N HIS A 132 30.70 -9.50 9.11
CA HIS A 132 31.03 -10.28 7.92
C HIS A 132 30.28 -11.61 7.88
N GLU A 133 30.19 -12.31 9.02
CA GLU A 133 29.35 -13.50 9.17
C GLU A 133 27.87 -13.17 8.91
N MET A 134 27.36 -12.09 9.50
CA MET A 134 25.99 -11.64 9.30
C MET A 134 25.69 -11.29 7.84
N LEU A 135 26.64 -10.66 7.15
CA LEU A 135 26.54 -10.38 5.72
C LEU A 135 26.47 -11.68 4.92
N GLY A 136 27.32 -12.66 5.23
CA GLY A 136 27.33 -13.97 4.57
C GLY A 136 26.03 -14.75 4.73
N ILE A 137 25.43 -14.74 5.93
CA ILE A 137 24.11 -15.33 6.17
C ILE A 137 23.04 -14.62 5.32
N PHE A 138 23.15 -13.29 5.17
CA PHE A 138 22.14 -12.50 4.47
C PHE A 138 22.19 -12.65 2.95
N ILE A 139 23.37 -12.53 2.33
CA ILE A 139 23.52 -12.54 0.85
C ILE A 139 23.95 -13.91 0.29
N GLY A 140 24.37 -14.83 1.14
CA GLY A 140 24.93 -16.12 0.72
C GLY A 140 26.44 -16.08 0.48
N THR A 141 27.07 -17.26 0.48
CA THR A 141 28.53 -17.43 0.36
C THR A 141 29.07 -16.94 -0.97
N ASP A 142 28.38 -17.25 -2.06
CA ASP A 142 28.87 -16.98 -3.42
C ASP A 142 28.94 -15.47 -3.69
N LEU A 143 27.91 -14.74 -3.26
CA LEU A 143 27.86 -13.28 -3.36
C LEU A 143 28.85 -12.62 -2.40
N LEU A 144 29.09 -13.20 -1.22
CA LEU A 144 30.09 -12.69 -0.28
C LEU A 144 31.52 -12.83 -0.82
N GLU A 145 31.84 -13.97 -1.43
CA GLU A 145 33.14 -14.21 -2.06
C GLU A 145 33.35 -13.26 -3.25
N TRP A 146 32.33 -13.09 -4.09
CA TRP A 146 32.35 -12.12 -5.18
C TRP A 146 32.55 -10.68 -4.67
N PHE A 147 31.81 -10.28 -3.63
CA PHE A 147 31.90 -8.95 -3.04
C PHE A 147 33.29 -8.67 -2.47
N SER A 148 33.90 -9.67 -1.84
CA SER A 148 35.22 -9.56 -1.22
C SER A 148 36.37 -9.55 -2.24
N SER A 149 36.24 -10.28 -3.35
CA SER A 149 37.33 -10.51 -4.32
C SER A 149 37.27 -9.64 -5.57
N LYS A 150 36.06 -9.35 -6.08
CA LYS A 150 35.86 -8.77 -7.42
C LYS A 150 35.27 -7.37 -7.40
N ALA A 151 34.47 -7.00 -6.40
CA ALA A 151 33.75 -5.72 -6.43
C ALA A 151 34.67 -4.48 -6.56
N ALA A 152 35.89 -4.52 -5.99
CA ALA A 152 36.84 -3.40 -6.08
C ALA A 152 37.62 -3.32 -7.41
N ASN A 153 37.73 -4.42 -8.15
CA ASN A 153 38.65 -4.57 -9.29
C ASN A 153 37.93 -4.76 -10.63
N GLN A 154 36.63 -4.45 -10.69
CA GLN A 154 35.86 -4.59 -11.92
C GLN A 154 36.20 -3.54 -12.96
N ASN A 155 36.21 -3.97 -14.22
CA ASN A 155 36.30 -3.11 -15.38
C ASN A 155 35.11 -2.11 -15.40
N PRO A 156 35.33 -0.82 -15.75
CA PRO A 156 34.26 0.16 -15.94
C PRO A 156 33.05 -0.35 -16.75
N TYR A 157 33.25 -1.19 -17.77
CA TYR A 157 32.14 -1.74 -18.56
C TYR A 157 31.22 -2.64 -17.73
N GLN A 158 31.76 -3.51 -16.86
CA GLN A 158 30.96 -4.42 -16.04
C GLN A 158 30.35 -3.74 -14.81
N SER A 159 31.00 -2.67 -14.33
CA SER A 159 30.62 -1.96 -13.10
C SER A 159 29.70 -0.76 -13.33
N HIS A 160 29.42 -0.36 -14.57
CA HIS A 160 28.60 0.81 -14.90
C HIS A 160 27.47 0.52 -15.90
N TRP A 161 26.43 1.34 -15.84
CA TRP A 161 25.24 1.28 -16.68
C TRP A 161 24.64 2.66 -16.97
N LEU A 162 23.79 2.72 -17.99
CA LEU A 162 23.08 3.92 -18.42
C LEU A 162 21.70 4.04 -17.74
N VAL A 163 21.49 5.09 -16.96
CA VAL A 163 20.21 5.33 -16.28
C VAL A 163 19.81 6.80 -16.31
N ARG A 164 18.54 7.11 -16.03
CA ARG A 164 18.09 8.47 -15.74
C ARG A 164 18.82 9.01 -14.50
N ARG A 165 19.16 10.30 -14.49
CA ARG A 165 19.74 10.96 -13.30
C ARG A 165 18.86 10.79 -12.06
N SER A 166 17.55 10.92 -12.23
CA SER A 166 16.58 10.69 -11.15
C SER A 166 16.58 9.24 -10.66
N ALA A 167 16.71 8.26 -11.57
CA ALA A 167 16.81 6.84 -11.22
C ALA A 167 18.11 6.57 -10.46
N ALA A 168 19.23 7.14 -10.91
CA ALA A 168 20.52 7.05 -10.22
C ALA A 168 20.44 7.57 -8.77
N ALA A 169 19.68 8.63 -8.52
CA ALA A 169 19.48 9.15 -7.17
C ALA A 169 18.56 8.26 -6.29
N ALA A 170 17.69 7.45 -6.91
CA ALA A 170 16.71 6.61 -6.22
C ALA A 170 17.25 5.20 -5.89
N ILE A 171 18.29 4.72 -6.57
CA ILE A 171 18.91 3.40 -6.32
C ILE A 171 19.57 3.32 -4.93
N PRO A 172 20.43 4.27 -4.50
CA PRO A 172 21.03 4.24 -3.15
C PRO A 172 19.99 4.39 -2.05
N GLN A 173 18.80 4.89 -2.41
CA GLN A 173 17.66 5.00 -1.52
C GLN A 173 16.82 3.73 -1.48
N GLY A 174 17.14 2.66 -2.20
CA GLY A 174 16.46 1.37 -2.15
C GLY A 174 15.11 1.31 -2.87
N PHE A 175 14.78 2.24 -3.77
CA PHE A 175 13.47 2.24 -4.47
C PHE A 175 13.33 1.20 -5.58
N PHE A 176 14.43 0.59 -6.02
CA PHE A 176 14.44 -0.42 -7.07
C PHE A 176 15.04 -1.72 -6.56
N ARG A 177 14.41 -2.83 -6.91
CA ARG A 177 14.87 -4.21 -6.73
C ARG A 177 15.11 -4.83 -8.09
N PHE A 178 15.99 -5.82 -8.13
CA PHE A 178 16.39 -6.49 -9.36
C PHE A 178 16.29 -8.00 -9.18
N LYS A 179 15.65 -8.70 -10.10
CA LYS A 179 15.68 -10.16 -10.16
C LYS A 179 16.36 -10.59 -11.44
N CYS A 180 17.43 -11.35 -11.32
CA CYS A 180 18.12 -11.94 -12.45
C CYS A 180 18.68 -13.31 -12.06
N GLU A 181 18.66 -14.23 -13.01
CA GLU A 181 19.42 -15.48 -12.92
C GLU A 181 20.90 -15.20 -13.24
N ASN A 182 21.81 -16.01 -12.69
CA ASN A 182 23.24 -15.83 -12.89
C ASN A 182 23.58 -15.84 -14.39
N GLN A 183 24.31 -14.81 -14.85
CA GLN A 183 24.73 -14.66 -16.24
C GLN A 183 23.58 -14.52 -17.25
N SER A 184 22.35 -14.27 -16.78
CA SER A 184 21.22 -13.97 -17.66
C SER A 184 21.41 -12.60 -18.33
N VAL A 185 21.03 -12.53 -19.60
CA VAL A 185 20.95 -11.27 -20.35
C VAL A 185 19.72 -10.48 -19.92
N GLU A 186 18.70 -11.13 -19.35
CA GLU A 186 17.45 -10.53 -18.89
C GLU A 186 17.36 -10.41 -17.37
N TYR A 187 16.78 -9.31 -16.91
CA TYR A 187 16.51 -9.00 -15.50
C TYR A 187 15.16 -8.29 -15.35
N ALA A 188 14.50 -8.51 -14.21
CA ALA A 188 13.29 -7.81 -13.83
C ALA A 188 13.61 -6.67 -12.85
N VAL A 189 13.09 -5.49 -13.11
CA VAL A 189 13.12 -4.32 -12.23
C VAL A 189 11.79 -4.27 -11.48
N ILE A 190 11.85 -4.17 -10.15
CA ILE A 190 10.66 -4.12 -9.29
C ILE A 190 10.73 -2.86 -8.44
N THR A 191 9.65 -2.08 -8.39
CA THR A 191 9.59 -0.87 -7.55
C THR A 191 9.23 -1.21 -6.11
N THR A 192 10.03 -0.76 -5.15
CA THR A 192 9.76 -0.93 -3.72
C THR A 192 8.75 0.12 -3.25
N THR A 193 7.73 -0.31 -2.49
CA THR A 193 6.65 0.56 -1.97
C THR A 193 6.85 0.94 -0.49
N ILE A 194 8.00 0.63 0.10
CA ILE A 194 8.31 0.91 1.50
C ILE A 194 8.63 2.41 1.65
N GLY A 195 7.81 3.13 2.41
CA GLY A 195 7.98 4.55 2.71
C GLY A 195 7.83 5.46 1.49
N ASP A 196 6.59 5.69 1.05
CA ASP A 196 6.27 6.41 -0.21
C ASP A 196 6.18 7.95 -0.07
N LEU A 197 6.37 8.53 1.13
CA LEU A 197 6.12 9.95 1.40
C LEU A 197 6.99 10.91 0.53
N ASN A 198 8.24 10.52 0.26
CA ASN A 198 9.22 11.28 -0.52
C ASN A 198 9.60 10.57 -1.83
N ARG A 199 8.70 9.75 -2.37
CA ARG A 199 8.97 8.93 -3.56
C ARG A 199 9.37 9.82 -4.76
N PRO A 200 10.56 9.60 -5.37
CA PRO A 200 10.97 10.34 -6.56
C PRO A 200 10.02 10.10 -7.73
N SER A 201 9.78 11.12 -8.56
CA SER A 201 8.84 11.07 -9.69
C SER A 201 9.13 9.93 -10.68
N ILE A 202 10.40 9.58 -10.86
CA ILE A 202 10.83 8.47 -11.73
C ILE A 202 10.29 7.12 -11.27
N VAL A 203 10.17 6.91 -9.95
CA VAL A 203 9.64 5.68 -9.37
C VAL A 203 8.13 5.61 -9.59
N ALA A 204 7.44 6.76 -9.65
CA ALA A 204 6.01 6.83 -9.98
C ALA A 204 5.72 6.59 -11.48
N GLN A 205 6.70 6.85 -12.35
CA GLN A 205 6.60 6.61 -13.79
C GLN A 205 7.03 5.18 -14.19
N ALA A 206 7.80 4.51 -13.33
CA ALA A 206 8.19 3.12 -13.56
C ALA A 206 7.01 2.17 -13.28
N PRO A 207 6.73 1.19 -14.16
CA PRO A 207 5.75 0.15 -13.88
C PRO A 207 6.17 -0.68 -12.66
N PHE A 208 5.21 -1.35 -12.03
CA PHE A 208 5.47 -2.07 -10.77
C PHE A 208 6.54 -3.16 -10.95
N ILE A 209 6.47 -3.89 -12.06
CA ILE A 209 7.46 -4.86 -12.53
C ILE A 209 7.74 -4.56 -14.00
N GLU A 210 9.01 -4.50 -14.38
CA GLU A 210 9.46 -4.35 -15.76
C GLU A 210 10.52 -5.38 -16.11
N PHE A 211 10.39 -6.06 -17.24
CA PHE A 211 11.43 -6.95 -17.76
C PHE A 211 12.33 -6.17 -18.72
N ARG A 212 13.64 -6.30 -18.52
CA ARG A 212 14.69 -5.63 -19.29
C ARG A 212 15.78 -6.63 -19.61
N GLY A 213 16.60 -6.31 -20.60
CA GLY A 213 17.77 -7.09 -20.91
C GLY A 213 18.92 -6.21 -21.35
N PHE A 214 20.14 -6.68 -21.11
CA PHE A 214 21.34 -6.12 -21.69
C PHE A 214 21.46 -6.54 -23.16
N SER A 215 22.30 -5.84 -23.93
CA SER A 215 22.55 -6.25 -25.32
C SER A 215 23.37 -7.55 -25.34
N ASP A 216 23.21 -8.37 -26.39
CA ASP A 216 24.07 -9.53 -26.58
C ASP A 216 25.52 -9.05 -26.76
N PRO A 217 26.51 -9.54 -25.96
CA PRO A 217 27.91 -9.12 -26.08
C PRO A 217 28.49 -9.30 -27.48
N SER A 218 27.99 -10.29 -28.24
CA SER A 218 28.41 -10.54 -29.63
C SER A 218 28.04 -9.40 -30.58
N SER A 219 27.02 -8.60 -30.26
CA SER A 219 26.53 -7.48 -31.06
C SER A 219 27.18 -6.14 -30.72
N SER A 220 27.70 -5.99 -29.49
CA SER A 220 28.18 -4.70 -28.96
C SER A 220 29.70 -4.62 -28.80
N HIS A 221 30.41 -5.76 -28.80
CA HIS A 221 31.85 -5.89 -28.49
C HIS A 221 32.24 -5.32 -27.10
N VAL A 222 31.26 -5.13 -26.22
CA VAL A 222 31.42 -4.62 -24.85
C VAL A 222 30.77 -5.62 -23.89
N GLU A 223 31.45 -5.92 -22.79
CA GLU A 223 30.94 -6.85 -21.79
C GLU A 223 29.68 -6.31 -21.10
N ASN A 224 28.78 -7.23 -20.75
CA ASN A 224 27.57 -6.91 -19.99
C ASN A 224 27.88 -6.63 -18.52
N PRO A 225 27.03 -5.87 -17.83
CA PRO A 225 27.16 -5.66 -16.39
C PRO A 225 27.14 -6.97 -15.61
N ASP A 226 27.89 -7.01 -14.52
CA ASP A 226 27.91 -8.16 -13.64
C ASP A 226 26.59 -8.27 -12.86
N THR A 227 25.85 -9.35 -13.09
CA THR A 227 24.55 -9.61 -12.47
C THR A 227 24.63 -9.76 -10.95
N SER A 228 25.78 -10.10 -10.38
CA SER A 228 25.96 -10.20 -8.92
C SER A 228 25.78 -8.85 -8.22
N ALA A 229 26.10 -7.73 -8.88
CA ALA A 229 25.82 -6.39 -8.36
C ALA A 229 24.30 -6.14 -8.24
N LEU A 230 23.52 -6.58 -9.22
CA LEU A 230 22.05 -6.46 -9.21
C LEU A 230 21.42 -7.33 -8.11
N GLN A 231 21.94 -8.55 -7.92
CA GLN A 231 21.51 -9.42 -6.82
C GLN A 231 21.79 -8.78 -5.45
N LEU A 232 22.96 -8.17 -5.28
CA LEU A 232 23.30 -7.46 -4.05
C LEU A 232 22.35 -6.28 -3.77
N LEU A 233 22.06 -5.45 -4.79
CA LEU A 233 21.09 -4.36 -4.68
C LEU A 233 19.69 -4.86 -4.32
N ASN A 234 19.29 -6.02 -4.84
CA ASN A 234 18.00 -6.63 -4.53
C ASN A 234 17.88 -7.00 -3.04
N HIS A 235 18.90 -7.62 -2.47
CA HIS A 235 18.95 -7.95 -1.04
C HIS A 235 18.84 -6.68 -0.17
N PHE A 236 19.57 -5.61 -0.51
CA PHE A 236 19.64 -4.42 0.33
C PHE A 236 18.53 -3.37 0.10
N SER A 237 17.69 -3.50 -0.93
CA SER A 237 16.62 -2.53 -1.20
C SER A 237 15.67 -2.32 -0.01
N ALA A 238 15.11 -3.40 0.56
CA ALA A 238 14.19 -3.28 1.71
C ALA A 238 14.87 -2.75 2.99
N PRO A 239 16.02 -3.32 3.41
CA PRO A 239 16.72 -2.87 4.60
C PRO A 239 17.13 -1.39 4.55
N ILE A 240 17.58 -0.92 3.37
CA ILE A 240 17.88 0.50 3.14
C ILE A 240 16.61 1.34 3.31
N ARG A 241 15.49 0.95 2.68
CA ARG A 241 14.22 1.70 2.83
C ARG A 241 13.78 1.80 4.28
N TRP A 242 13.76 0.70 5.03
CA TRP A 242 13.35 0.72 6.43
C TRP A 242 14.27 1.59 7.29
N THR A 243 15.57 1.61 6.99
CA THR A 243 16.53 2.49 7.65
C THR A 243 16.24 3.97 7.34
N LEU A 244 15.95 4.30 6.09
CA LEU A 244 15.59 5.68 5.69
C LEU A 244 14.25 6.11 6.28
N VAL A 245 13.23 5.24 6.30
CA VAL A 245 11.95 5.49 6.99
C VAL A 245 12.17 5.79 8.48
N SER A 246 13.08 5.05 9.14
CA SER A 246 13.46 5.33 10.52
C SER A 246 14.04 6.75 10.70
N ARG A 247 14.91 7.19 9.78
CA ARG A 247 15.47 8.55 9.76
C ARG A 247 14.38 9.60 9.54
N GLU A 248 13.45 9.37 8.60
CA GLU A 248 12.33 10.27 8.32
C GLU A 248 11.41 10.44 9.54
N ILE A 249 11.07 9.34 10.22
CA ILE A 249 10.26 9.38 11.46
C ILE A 249 10.97 10.16 12.57
N ALA A 250 12.29 9.98 12.72
CA ALA A 250 13.07 10.70 13.71
C ALA A 250 13.12 12.21 13.41
N GLN A 251 13.25 12.60 12.14
CA GLN A 251 13.25 14.00 11.71
C GLN A 251 11.88 14.69 11.90
N LYS A 252 10.77 13.97 11.73
CA LYS A 252 9.43 14.53 12.01
C LYS A 252 9.23 14.90 13.48
N LYS A 253 9.77 14.09 14.40
CA LYS A 253 9.63 14.33 15.85
C LYS A 253 10.24 15.67 16.28
N SER A 254 11.32 16.11 15.64
CA SER A 254 11.98 17.38 15.96
C SER A 254 11.29 18.63 15.42
N GLN A 255 10.26 18.49 14.57
CA GLN A 255 9.54 19.59 13.92
C GLN A 255 8.09 19.78 14.43
N THR A 256 7.74 19.21 15.58
CA THR A 256 6.35 19.09 16.04
C THR A 256 5.67 20.45 16.27
N LEU A 257 4.77 20.83 15.35
CA LEU A 257 3.74 21.85 15.54
C LEU A 257 2.59 21.28 16.41
N PRO A 258 1.78 22.14 17.06
CA PRO A 258 0.67 21.71 17.91
C PRO A 258 -0.31 20.81 17.15
N ILE A 259 -0.58 19.65 17.74
CA ILE A 259 -1.51 18.65 17.23
C ILE A 259 -2.94 19.18 17.44
N GLY A 260 -3.53 19.79 16.41
CA GLY A 260 -4.95 20.15 16.41
C GLY A 260 -5.83 18.92 16.13
N ASN A 261 -6.95 18.77 16.84
CA ASN A 261 -7.96 17.75 16.54
C ASN A 261 -8.50 17.95 15.11
N TRP A 262 -8.78 16.86 14.38
CA TRP A 262 -9.48 16.96 13.09
C TRP A 262 -10.87 17.63 13.21
N GLN A 263 -11.44 17.60 14.42
CA GLN A 263 -12.66 18.32 14.80
C GLN A 263 -12.51 19.85 14.77
N THR A 264 -11.29 20.38 14.82
CA THR A 264 -11.03 21.82 14.60
C THR A 264 -11.04 22.14 13.10
N ALA A 265 -12.20 21.92 12.47
CA ALA A 265 -12.45 22.40 11.13
C ALA A 265 -12.26 23.93 11.13
N SER A 266 -11.36 24.44 10.28
CA SER A 266 -11.20 25.89 10.17
C SER A 266 -12.54 26.52 9.78
N LEU A 267 -12.89 27.67 10.36
CA LEU A 267 -14.10 28.44 10.02
C LEU A 267 -14.25 28.61 8.49
N TRP A 268 -13.12 28.70 7.79
CA TRP A 268 -13.03 28.77 6.33
C TRP A 268 -13.55 27.51 5.62
N ARG A 269 -13.31 26.29 6.14
CA ARG A 269 -13.90 25.06 5.58
C ARG A 269 -15.42 25.07 5.72
N SER A 270 -15.93 25.50 6.87
CA SER A 270 -17.38 25.57 7.11
C SER A 270 -18.08 26.59 6.19
N LEU A 271 -17.42 27.73 5.91
CA LEU A 271 -17.94 28.74 4.98
C LEU A 271 -17.87 28.28 3.53
N ALA A 272 -16.75 27.68 3.11
CA ALA A 272 -16.58 27.13 1.78
C ALA A 272 -17.57 25.99 1.50
N ASP A 273 -17.79 25.10 2.47
CA ASP A 273 -18.77 24.02 2.38
C ASP A 273 -20.20 24.56 2.19
N ARG A 274 -20.60 25.57 2.98
CA ARG A 274 -21.91 26.21 2.84
C ARG A 274 -22.09 26.88 1.48
N GLY A 275 -21.06 27.58 0.99
CA GLY A 275 -21.06 28.17 -0.35
C GLY A 275 -21.20 27.12 -1.44
N ALA A 276 -20.45 26.02 -1.35
CA ALA A 276 -20.51 24.90 -2.29
C ALA A 276 -21.90 24.23 -2.30
N THR A 277 -22.53 24.07 -1.14
CA THR A 277 -23.90 23.52 -1.04
C THR A 277 -24.93 24.43 -1.70
N VAL A 278 -24.87 25.75 -1.48
CA VAL A 278 -25.81 26.69 -2.12
C VAL A 278 -25.62 26.70 -3.63
N MET A 279 -24.37 26.74 -4.09
CA MET A 279 -24.05 26.64 -5.52
C MET A 279 -24.52 25.31 -6.12
N SER A 280 -24.37 24.19 -5.42
CA SER A 280 -24.81 22.89 -5.92
C SER A 280 -26.33 22.77 -5.96
N MET A 281 -27.05 23.38 -5.02
CA MET A 281 -28.51 23.51 -5.07
C MET A 281 -28.96 24.26 -6.32
N ALA A 282 -28.36 25.42 -6.61
CA ALA A 282 -28.66 26.19 -7.82
C ALA A 282 -28.29 25.42 -9.10
N TRP A 283 -27.13 24.75 -9.10
CA TRP A 283 -26.66 23.95 -10.23
C TRP A 283 -27.61 22.78 -10.57
N ARG A 284 -28.20 22.14 -9.55
CA ARG A 284 -29.15 21.03 -9.72
C ARG A 284 -30.48 21.43 -10.35
N LEU A 285 -30.79 22.74 -10.44
CA LEU A 285 -31.95 23.23 -11.19
C LEU A 285 -31.77 23.09 -12.72
N LEU A 286 -30.53 22.95 -13.19
CA LEU A 286 -30.27 22.73 -14.61
C LEU A 286 -30.69 21.32 -15.06
N PRO A 287 -31.19 21.16 -16.30
CA PRO A 287 -31.52 19.85 -16.85
C PRO A 287 -30.35 18.87 -16.79
N ALA A 288 -30.64 17.60 -16.53
CA ALA A 288 -29.62 16.55 -16.39
C ALA A 288 -28.63 16.50 -17.56
N PHE A 289 -29.12 16.65 -18.79
CA PHE A 289 -28.27 16.61 -19.98
C PHE A 289 -27.23 17.75 -20.03
N VAL A 290 -27.56 18.93 -19.47
CA VAL A 290 -26.64 20.08 -19.38
C VAL A 290 -25.54 19.77 -18.38
N ARG A 291 -25.93 19.29 -17.19
CA ARG A 291 -24.99 18.91 -16.12
C ARG A 291 -24.03 17.81 -16.59
N ILE A 292 -24.54 16.77 -17.26
CA ILE A 292 -23.73 15.67 -17.80
C ILE A 292 -22.71 16.17 -18.84
N ARG A 293 -23.12 17.06 -19.76
CA ARG A 293 -22.18 17.66 -20.73
C ARG A 293 -21.08 18.46 -20.03
N ALA A 294 -21.42 19.23 -19.01
CA ALA A 294 -20.45 19.97 -18.21
C ALA A 294 -19.47 19.01 -17.49
N TYR A 295 -19.97 17.93 -16.88
CA TYR A 295 -19.13 16.93 -16.21
C TYR A 295 -18.15 16.23 -17.15
N ARG A 296 -18.57 15.90 -18.38
CA ARG A 296 -17.66 15.37 -19.40
C ARG A 296 -16.55 16.37 -19.77
N GLY A 297 -16.90 17.64 -19.93
CA GLY A 297 -15.93 18.71 -20.20
C GLY A 297 -14.94 18.90 -19.04
N LEU A 298 -15.44 18.92 -17.81
CA LEU A 298 -14.61 19.05 -16.60
C LEU A 298 -13.72 17.84 -16.38
N ALA A 299 -14.20 16.62 -16.66
CA ALA A 299 -13.39 15.41 -16.59
C ALA A 299 -12.23 15.47 -17.59
N PHE A 300 -12.50 15.89 -18.83
CA PHE A 300 -11.48 16.07 -19.85
C PHE A 300 -10.44 17.13 -19.47
N LEU A 301 -10.89 18.28 -18.96
CA LEU A 301 -10.00 19.33 -18.45
C LEU A 301 -9.18 18.83 -17.25
N GLY A 302 -9.82 18.11 -16.32
CA GLY A 302 -9.19 17.49 -15.17
C GLY A 302 -8.10 16.51 -15.57
N PHE A 303 -8.35 15.65 -16.56
CA PHE A 303 -7.35 14.73 -17.10
C PHE A 303 -6.14 15.47 -17.67
N ARG A 304 -6.34 16.57 -18.39
CA ARG A 304 -5.23 17.40 -18.91
C ARG A 304 -4.44 18.12 -17.82
N MET A 305 -5.10 18.59 -16.77
CA MET A 305 -4.45 19.35 -15.69
C MET A 305 -3.75 18.46 -14.67
N TYR A 306 -4.33 17.30 -14.37
CA TYR A 306 -3.92 16.47 -13.24
C TYR A 306 -3.52 15.04 -13.63
N GLY A 307 -3.67 14.65 -14.90
CA GLY A 307 -3.53 13.28 -15.36
C GLY A 307 -4.73 12.40 -15.02
N GLY A 308 -4.63 11.12 -15.36
CA GLY A 308 -5.58 10.10 -14.91
C GLY A 308 -5.45 9.87 -13.41
N SER A 309 -6.56 9.56 -12.76
CA SER A 309 -6.51 9.08 -11.37
C SER A 309 -6.09 7.60 -11.33
N GLY A 310 -5.69 7.10 -10.16
CA GLY A 310 -5.36 5.69 -9.98
C GLY A 310 -6.55 4.72 -10.16
N SER A 311 -7.78 5.23 -10.29
CA SER A 311 -8.97 4.47 -10.65
C SER A 311 -9.55 5.02 -11.96
N GLY A 312 -9.87 4.12 -12.91
CA GLY A 312 -10.45 4.50 -14.21
C GLY A 312 -11.81 5.20 -14.12
N ASP A 313 -12.48 5.06 -12.98
CA ASP A 313 -13.84 5.57 -12.74
C ASP A 313 -13.86 6.89 -11.96
N VAL A 314 -12.71 7.37 -11.50
CA VAL A 314 -12.59 8.62 -10.72
C VAL A 314 -11.68 9.61 -11.46
N GLN A 315 -12.06 10.88 -11.50
CA GLN A 315 -11.24 11.95 -12.07
C GLN A 315 -11.22 13.16 -11.15
N ARG A 316 -10.02 13.64 -10.82
CA ARG A 316 -9.87 14.96 -10.20
C ARG A 316 -10.20 16.02 -11.23
N ILE A 317 -11.06 16.96 -10.86
CA ILE A 317 -11.47 18.08 -11.72
C ILE A 317 -11.10 19.42 -11.05
N PRO A 318 -11.18 20.55 -11.77
CA PRO A 318 -10.90 21.87 -11.20
C PRO A 318 -11.73 22.20 -9.95
N PHE A 319 -11.32 23.24 -9.23
CA PHE A 319 -11.98 23.75 -8.00
C PHE A 319 -11.96 22.77 -6.81
N GLY A 320 -11.03 21.81 -6.80
CA GLY A 320 -10.88 20.89 -5.68
C GLY A 320 -12.05 19.91 -5.57
N MET A 321 -12.57 19.44 -6.70
CA MET A 321 -13.65 18.46 -6.76
C MET A 321 -13.17 17.15 -7.40
N TYR A 322 -13.93 16.10 -7.16
CA TYR A 322 -13.81 14.80 -7.81
C TYR A 322 -15.10 14.45 -8.50
N LEU A 323 -14.97 13.83 -9.67
CA LEU A 323 -16.07 13.25 -10.42
C LEU A 323 -15.84 11.75 -10.49
N LYS A 324 -16.77 10.97 -9.94
CA LYS A 324 -16.83 9.52 -10.10
C LYS A 324 -17.88 9.18 -11.15
N ALA A 325 -17.60 8.21 -12.02
CA ALA A 325 -18.50 7.79 -13.08
C ALA A 325 -18.55 6.27 -13.17
N CYS A 326 -19.74 5.69 -13.20
CA CYS A 326 -19.94 4.25 -13.35
C CYS A 326 -20.84 3.94 -14.55
N PHE A 327 -20.75 2.72 -15.08
CA PHE A 327 -21.62 2.22 -16.14
C PHE A 327 -22.96 1.72 -15.59
N LYS A 328 -23.98 1.58 -16.47
CA LYS A 328 -25.36 1.18 -16.13
C LYS A 328 -25.49 0.02 -15.16
N ARG A 329 -24.63 -1.00 -15.30
CA ARG A 329 -24.66 -2.20 -14.45
C ARG A 329 -24.45 -1.88 -12.96
N ASN A 330 -23.77 -0.78 -12.65
CA ASN A 330 -23.33 -0.41 -11.31
C ASN A 330 -23.93 0.94 -10.86
N PHE A 331 -25.06 1.37 -11.43
CA PHE A 331 -25.70 2.64 -11.03
C PHE A 331 -26.08 2.69 -9.56
N GLY A 332 -26.49 1.54 -9.00
CA GLY A 332 -26.86 1.43 -7.59
C GLY A 332 -25.70 1.74 -6.64
N SER A 333 -24.43 1.57 -7.05
CA SER A 333 -23.28 1.79 -6.17
C SER A 333 -23.04 3.29 -5.93
N LEU A 334 -23.14 4.11 -7.00
CA LEU A 334 -23.03 5.56 -6.88
C LEU A 334 -24.27 6.21 -6.25
N GLU A 335 -25.46 5.66 -6.50
CA GLU A 335 -26.68 6.08 -5.79
C GLU A 335 -26.52 5.84 -4.28
N ASN A 336 -26.01 4.65 -3.91
CA ASN A 336 -25.72 4.29 -2.52
C ASN A 336 -24.64 5.19 -1.91
N GLU A 337 -23.53 5.43 -2.61
CA GLU A 337 -22.44 6.31 -2.14
C GLU A 337 -22.94 7.74 -1.90
N TYR A 338 -23.73 8.29 -2.82
CA TYR A 338 -24.32 9.63 -2.67
C TYR A 338 -25.15 9.73 -1.39
N ALA A 339 -26.03 8.75 -1.14
CA ALA A 339 -26.88 8.73 0.04
C ALA A 339 -26.10 8.46 1.33
N ALA A 340 -25.13 7.54 1.31
CA ALA A 340 -24.26 7.23 2.43
C ALA A 340 -23.47 8.47 2.88
N LEU A 341 -22.85 9.20 1.95
CA LEU A 341 -22.14 10.44 2.24
C LEU A 341 -23.05 11.50 2.88
N GLN A 342 -24.30 11.62 2.40
CA GLN A 342 -25.29 12.52 3.01
C GLN A 342 -25.68 12.10 4.42
N LEU A 343 -25.91 10.80 4.61
CA LEU A 343 -26.29 10.22 5.91
C LEU A 343 -25.18 10.44 6.95
N VAL A 344 -23.93 10.16 6.60
CA VAL A 344 -22.76 10.33 7.47
C VAL A 344 -22.56 11.79 7.84
N ARG A 345 -22.62 12.71 6.87
CA ARG A 345 -22.48 14.16 7.15
C ARG A 345 -23.60 14.71 8.03
N ARG A 346 -24.79 14.13 7.97
CA ARG A 346 -25.94 14.57 8.76
C ARG A 346 -25.84 14.15 10.23
N HIS A 347 -25.28 12.98 10.50
CA HIS A 347 -25.29 12.36 11.84
C HIS A 347 -23.94 12.37 12.54
N THR A 348 -22.87 12.70 11.84
CA THR A 348 -21.51 12.61 12.36
C THR A 348 -20.72 13.87 12.06
N SER A 349 -19.60 14.02 12.78
CA SER A 349 -18.59 15.04 12.51
C SER A 349 -17.50 14.56 11.56
N ILE A 350 -17.54 13.30 11.14
CA ILE A 350 -16.47 12.65 10.37
C ILE A 350 -16.21 13.43 9.08
N PRO A 351 -14.95 13.78 8.77
CA PRO A 351 -14.63 14.40 7.49
C PRO A 351 -14.83 13.38 6.36
N VAL A 352 -15.86 13.60 5.55
CA VAL A 352 -16.14 12.81 4.34
C VAL A 352 -16.41 13.75 3.17
N PRO A 353 -16.25 13.29 1.91
CA PRO A 353 -16.60 14.08 0.74
C PRO A 353 -18.02 14.63 0.83
N HIS A 354 -18.21 15.89 0.44
CA HIS A 354 -19.55 16.45 0.29
C HIS A 354 -20.11 16.01 -1.06
N ALA A 355 -21.14 15.16 -1.05
CA ALA A 355 -21.85 14.75 -2.26
C ALA A 355 -22.70 15.92 -2.80
N LEU A 356 -22.18 16.62 -3.80
CA LEU A 356 -22.77 17.85 -4.35
C LEU A 356 -23.89 17.54 -5.33
N ASP A 357 -23.72 16.50 -6.15
CA ASP A 357 -24.69 16.14 -7.18
C ASP A 357 -24.57 14.66 -7.59
N PHE A 358 -25.70 14.07 -7.95
CA PHE A 358 -25.81 12.74 -8.55
C PHE A 358 -26.75 12.82 -9.76
N VAL A 359 -26.30 12.32 -10.90
CA VAL A 359 -27.07 12.34 -12.14
C VAL A 359 -26.73 11.15 -13.03
N SER A 360 -27.72 10.67 -13.77
CA SER A 360 -27.58 9.50 -14.65
C SER A 360 -28.11 9.78 -16.05
N ASP A 361 -27.53 9.14 -17.06
CA ASP A 361 -28.14 8.98 -18.39
C ASP A 361 -28.35 7.49 -18.72
N SER A 362 -28.69 7.18 -19.97
CA SER A 362 -28.95 5.80 -20.40
C SER A 362 -27.72 4.89 -20.34
N LYS A 363 -26.50 5.44 -20.17
CA LYS A 363 -25.23 4.70 -20.24
C LYS A 363 -24.41 4.78 -18.96
N LYS A 364 -24.32 5.97 -18.34
CA LYS A 364 -23.44 6.25 -17.19
C LYS A 364 -24.16 7.04 -16.10
N SER A 365 -23.68 6.88 -14.87
CA SER A 365 -24.02 7.73 -13.73
C SER A 365 -22.80 8.51 -13.30
N TRP A 366 -23.02 9.70 -12.75
CA TRP A 366 -21.99 10.62 -12.30
C TRP A 366 -22.29 11.06 -10.88
N LEU A 367 -21.27 11.01 -10.04
CA LEU A 367 -21.27 11.54 -8.68
C LEU A 367 -20.22 12.65 -8.60
N LEU A 368 -20.68 13.87 -8.33
CA LEU A 368 -19.84 15.03 -8.09
C LEU A 368 -19.66 15.23 -6.59
N MET A 369 -18.41 15.29 -6.13
CA MET A 369 -18.08 15.44 -4.72
C MET A 369 -16.90 16.38 -4.47
N THR A 370 -16.78 16.91 -3.25
CA THR A 370 -15.61 17.72 -2.85
C THR A 370 -14.39 16.86 -2.57
N LYS A 371 -13.19 17.44 -2.74
CA LYS A 371 -11.94 16.83 -2.30
C LYS A 371 -11.83 16.90 -0.77
N VAL A 372 -11.54 15.78 -0.16
CA VAL A 372 -10.99 15.74 1.21
C VAL A 372 -9.47 15.94 1.13
N PRO A 373 -8.89 16.86 1.93
CA PRO A 373 -7.45 17.12 1.90
C PRO A 373 -6.66 15.93 2.45
N GLY A 374 -5.48 15.67 1.88
CA GLY A 374 -4.61 14.58 2.31
C GLY A 374 -4.28 13.59 1.20
N MET A 375 -3.67 12.48 1.61
CA MET A 375 -3.29 11.33 0.80
C MET A 375 -3.78 10.05 1.46
N GLY A 376 -4.03 9.00 0.68
CA GLY A 376 -4.41 7.70 1.23
C GLY A 376 -3.35 7.16 2.18
N LEU A 377 -3.78 6.63 3.32
CA LEU A 377 -2.93 6.05 4.36
C LEU A 377 -1.95 5.03 3.78
N TRP A 378 -2.33 4.31 2.72
CA TRP A 378 -1.47 3.34 2.04
C TRP A 378 -0.11 3.91 1.63
N THR A 379 -0.04 5.21 1.29
CA THR A 379 1.20 5.89 0.88
C THR A 379 2.09 6.31 2.05
N CYS A 380 1.52 6.53 3.23
CA CYS A 380 2.25 7.11 4.36
C CYS A 380 2.29 6.20 5.59
N ILE A 381 1.62 5.03 5.55
CA ILE A 381 1.49 4.12 6.68
C ILE A 381 2.85 3.73 7.24
N ASP A 382 3.85 3.50 6.42
CA ASP A 382 5.21 3.13 6.86
C ASP A 382 5.91 4.28 7.57
N GLY A 383 5.66 5.51 7.15
CA GLY A 383 6.28 6.73 7.70
C GLY A 383 5.58 7.28 8.93
N LEU A 384 4.57 6.59 9.48
CA LEU A 384 3.90 7.02 10.72
C LEU A 384 4.76 6.73 11.94
N SER A 385 5.04 7.79 12.70
CA SER A 385 5.60 7.69 14.05
C SER A 385 4.61 7.02 15.01
N HIS A 386 5.11 6.57 16.16
CA HIS A 386 4.28 5.94 17.18
C HIS A 386 3.18 6.90 17.72
N SER A 387 3.46 8.19 17.85
CA SER A 387 2.47 9.20 18.23
C SER A 387 1.40 9.42 17.17
N GLU A 388 1.77 9.46 15.89
CA GLU A 388 0.82 9.59 14.77
C GLU A 388 -0.04 8.32 14.61
N GLU A 389 0.53 7.13 14.83
CA GLU A 389 -0.23 5.87 14.85
C GLU A 389 -1.26 5.85 15.99
N ARG A 390 -0.87 6.20 17.22
CA ARG A 390 -1.82 6.27 18.36
C ARG A 390 -2.93 7.29 18.10
N ALA A 391 -2.57 8.44 17.55
CA ALA A 391 -3.52 9.45 17.12
C ALA A 391 -4.52 8.92 16.07
N LEU A 392 -4.02 8.22 15.04
CA LEU A 392 -4.85 7.59 14.02
C LEU A 392 -5.79 6.54 14.62
N VAL A 393 -5.30 5.69 15.53
CA VAL A 393 -6.12 4.68 16.22
C VAL A 393 -7.28 5.35 16.95
N HIS A 394 -6.98 6.38 17.75
CA HIS A 394 -8.00 7.13 18.48
C HIS A 394 -9.00 7.81 17.53
N ASP A 395 -8.52 8.47 16.47
CA ASP A 395 -9.38 9.15 15.51
C ASP A 395 -10.32 8.17 14.77
N LEU A 396 -9.82 6.98 14.43
CA LEU A 396 -10.64 5.93 13.80
C LEU A 396 -11.62 5.29 14.78
N GLN A 397 -11.25 5.09 16.05
CA GLN A 397 -12.18 4.64 17.10
C GLN A 397 -13.34 5.62 17.26
N GLU A 398 -13.05 6.92 17.29
CA GLU A 398 -14.07 7.96 17.37
C GLU A 398 -14.95 7.98 16.12
N ALA A 399 -14.36 7.92 14.93
CA ALA A 399 -15.11 7.88 13.67
C ALA A 399 -16.01 6.65 13.57
N LEU A 400 -15.53 5.46 13.92
CA LEU A 400 -16.32 4.24 13.91
C LEU A 400 -17.43 4.26 14.96
N SER A 401 -17.19 4.84 16.14
CA SER A 401 -18.22 5.02 17.17
C SER A 401 -19.36 5.89 16.63
N GLN A 402 -19.03 6.98 15.94
CA GLN A 402 -20.02 7.86 15.31
C GLN A 402 -20.77 7.17 14.16
N LEU A 403 -20.09 6.40 13.29
CA LEU A 403 -20.76 5.62 12.24
C LEU A 403 -21.74 4.59 12.83
N ARG A 404 -21.30 3.83 13.83
CA ARG A 404 -22.11 2.80 14.50
C ARG A 404 -23.32 3.38 15.25
N ALA A 405 -23.28 4.66 15.61
CA ALA A 405 -24.38 5.37 16.26
C ALA A 405 -25.44 5.90 15.28
N ILE A 406 -25.22 5.84 13.97
CA ILE A 406 -26.19 6.31 12.97
C ILE A 406 -27.45 5.43 13.04
N PRO A 407 -28.64 6.01 13.29
CA PRO A 407 -29.86 5.23 13.40
C PRO A 407 -30.31 4.71 12.01
N LYS A 408 -30.73 3.45 11.95
CA LYS A 408 -31.40 2.90 10.77
C LYS A 408 -32.83 3.41 10.69
N GLN A 409 -33.13 4.24 9.67
CA GLN A 409 -34.45 4.83 9.46
C GLN A 409 -35.13 4.35 8.15
N VAL A 410 -34.45 3.47 7.40
CA VAL A 410 -34.90 2.98 6.10
C VAL A 410 -35.26 1.51 6.17
N ALA A 411 -36.24 1.10 5.35
CA ALA A 411 -36.62 -0.30 5.14
C ALA A 411 -36.70 -1.14 6.43
N PRO A 412 -37.62 -0.81 7.37
CA PRO A 412 -37.72 -1.48 8.67
C PRO A 412 -37.96 -2.99 8.58
N GLU A 413 -38.51 -3.47 7.47
CA GLU A 413 -38.76 -4.88 7.17
C GLU A 413 -37.49 -5.70 6.87
N TYR A 414 -36.36 -5.03 6.60
CA TYR A 414 -35.08 -5.68 6.32
C TYR A 414 -34.04 -5.28 7.36
N ALA A 415 -33.39 -6.25 8.00
CA ALA A 415 -32.28 -5.97 8.91
C ALA A 415 -31.06 -5.44 8.16
N ILE A 416 -30.64 -6.12 7.08
CA ILE A 416 -29.37 -5.85 6.38
C ILE A 416 -29.65 -5.30 4.99
N THR A 417 -29.17 -4.07 4.75
CA THR A 417 -29.45 -3.29 3.54
C THR A 417 -28.25 -2.40 3.20
N ASN A 418 -28.19 -1.90 1.96
CA ASN A 418 -27.33 -0.75 1.66
C ASN A 418 -27.86 0.54 2.35
N ALA A 419 -27.16 1.66 2.21
CA ALA A 419 -27.45 2.96 2.84
C ALA A 419 -28.82 3.58 2.49
N ILE A 420 -29.52 3.08 1.47
CA ILE A 420 -30.86 3.54 1.06
C ILE A 420 -31.97 2.50 1.30
N GLY A 421 -31.66 1.39 1.99
CA GLY A 421 -32.64 0.34 2.28
C GLY A 421 -32.87 -0.66 1.15
N LYS A 422 -31.97 -0.70 0.14
CA LYS A 422 -32.02 -1.64 -1.00
C LYS A 422 -30.96 -2.74 -0.85
N ALA A 423 -30.81 -3.55 -1.89
CA ALA A 423 -29.79 -4.59 -2.01
C ALA A 423 -28.36 -4.05 -1.81
N CYS A 424 -27.54 -4.88 -1.15
CA CYS A 424 -26.16 -4.57 -0.79
C CYS A 424 -25.23 -4.66 -2.01
N TYR A 425 -24.23 -3.78 -2.08
CA TYR A 425 -23.16 -3.82 -3.08
C TYR A 425 -21.84 -4.18 -2.40
N ASP A 426 -21.35 -5.41 -2.55
CA ASP A 426 -20.10 -5.85 -1.96
C ASP A 426 -19.53 -7.07 -2.69
N GLY A 427 -18.28 -6.99 -3.14
CA GLY A 427 -17.63 -8.09 -3.88
C GLY A 427 -17.59 -9.43 -3.13
N ARG A 428 -17.45 -9.41 -1.80
CA ARG A 428 -17.46 -10.63 -0.95
C ARG A 428 -18.84 -11.28 -0.89
N ILE A 429 -19.91 -10.49 -0.93
CA ILE A 429 -21.30 -11.00 -0.96
C ILE A 429 -21.62 -11.54 -2.36
N SER A 430 -21.23 -10.79 -3.40
CA SER A 430 -21.57 -11.10 -4.79
C SER A 430 -20.87 -12.37 -5.30
N VAL A 431 -19.61 -12.61 -4.91
CA VAL A 431 -18.81 -13.78 -5.36
C VAL A 431 -19.36 -15.13 -4.86
N CYS A 432 -20.09 -15.18 -3.75
CA CYS A 432 -20.57 -16.45 -3.19
C CYS A 432 -21.83 -17.04 -3.87
N ALA A 433 -22.30 -16.51 -5.01
CA ALA A 433 -23.37 -17.16 -5.80
C ALA A 433 -22.84 -17.60 -7.18
N PRO A 434 -22.61 -18.90 -7.37
CA PRO A 434 -22.36 -19.46 -8.70
C PRO A 434 -23.64 -19.57 -9.57
N ASP A 435 -24.83 -19.56 -8.96
CA ASP A 435 -26.02 -20.17 -9.61
C ASP A 435 -27.12 -19.20 -10.08
N ASP A 436 -26.97 -17.89 -9.92
CA ASP A 436 -27.95 -16.93 -10.42
C ASP A 436 -27.29 -15.87 -11.34
N PRO A 437 -27.15 -16.17 -12.64
CA PRO A 437 -26.63 -15.21 -13.61
C PRO A 437 -27.52 -13.96 -13.78
N GLU A 438 -28.76 -13.95 -13.24
CA GLU A 438 -29.66 -12.78 -13.27
C GLU A 438 -29.44 -11.83 -12.07
N GLN A 439 -28.87 -12.29 -10.95
CA GLN A 439 -28.83 -11.51 -9.69
C GLN A 439 -27.80 -10.37 -9.65
N GLY A 440 -26.88 -10.28 -10.62
CA GLY A 440 -25.97 -9.13 -10.76
C GLY A 440 -25.03 -8.88 -9.57
N GLU A 441 -24.48 -7.66 -9.46
CA GLU A 441 -23.53 -7.28 -8.39
C GLU A 441 -24.20 -6.83 -7.08
N PHE A 442 -25.55 -6.78 -7.04
CA PHE A 442 -26.34 -6.31 -5.91
C PHE A 442 -27.13 -7.47 -5.28
N VAL A 443 -26.94 -7.72 -3.99
CA VAL A 443 -27.48 -8.92 -3.31
C VAL A 443 -28.29 -8.52 -2.07
N GLY A 444 -29.41 -9.19 -1.86
CA GLY A 444 -30.38 -8.84 -0.80
C GLY A 444 -31.45 -7.87 -1.32
N PRO A 445 -32.03 -6.99 -0.48
CA PRO A 445 -31.81 -6.83 0.97
C PRO A 445 -32.18 -8.09 1.76
N PHE A 446 -31.69 -8.22 2.99
CA PHE A 446 -31.93 -9.41 3.82
C PHE A 446 -32.86 -9.08 4.99
N VAL A 447 -33.85 -9.95 5.20
CA VAL A 447 -34.83 -9.81 6.28
C VAL A 447 -34.14 -9.85 7.64
N ASP A 448 -33.19 -10.77 7.81
CA ASP A 448 -32.45 -10.98 9.04
C ASP A 448 -30.98 -11.37 8.78
N GLU A 449 -30.22 -11.48 9.86
CA GLU A 449 -28.83 -11.92 9.85
C GLU A 449 -28.66 -13.37 9.37
N ALA A 450 -29.63 -14.25 9.64
CA ALA A 450 -29.56 -15.65 9.22
C ALA A 450 -29.64 -15.79 7.69
N ALA A 451 -30.51 -15.02 7.04
CA ALA A 451 -30.61 -14.95 5.58
C ALA A 451 -29.32 -14.42 4.95
N PHE A 452 -28.69 -13.43 5.58
CA PHE A 452 -27.39 -12.91 5.17
C PHE A 452 -26.27 -13.94 5.30
N HIS A 453 -26.14 -14.61 6.46
CA HIS A 453 -25.13 -15.65 6.64
C HIS A 453 -25.33 -16.84 5.71
N ASN A 454 -26.59 -17.26 5.48
CA ASN A 454 -26.88 -18.31 4.52
C ASN A 454 -26.40 -17.97 3.11
N ARG A 455 -26.45 -16.68 2.75
CA ARG A 455 -25.92 -16.19 1.47
C ARG A 455 -24.39 -16.20 1.38
N LEU A 456 -23.70 -16.01 2.50
CA LEU A 456 -22.23 -16.04 2.57
C LEU A 456 -21.63 -17.44 2.60
N ARG A 457 -22.44 -18.47 2.89
CA ARG A 457 -21.99 -19.86 2.97
C ARG A 457 -21.42 -20.34 1.64
N ILE A 458 -20.28 -21.02 1.71
CA ILE A 458 -19.69 -21.72 0.58
C ILE A 458 -20.13 -23.18 0.64
N ARG A 459 -20.62 -23.73 -0.48
CA ARG A 459 -21.09 -25.13 -0.57
C ARG A 459 -20.05 -26.16 -0.09
N ALA A 460 -18.77 -25.86 -0.31
CA ALA A 460 -17.66 -26.71 0.11
C ALA A 460 -17.43 -26.74 1.64
N LEU A 461 -17.99 -25.77 2.37
CA LEU A 461 -17.81 -25.63 3.83
C LEU A 461 -19.18 -25.44 4.53
N PRO A 462 -20.10 -26.43 4.46
CA PRO A 462 -21.47 -26.28 4.98
C PRO A 462 -21.54 -26.17 6.50
N ASN A 463 -20.50 -26.62 7.20
CA ASN A 463 -20.42 -26.60 8.66
C ASN A 463 -19.83 -25.30 9.22
N PHE A 464 -19.30 -24.42 8.36
CA PHE A 464 -18.79 -23.11 8.76
C PHE A 464 -19.91 -22.08 8.60
N SER A 465 -20.31 -21.48 9.70
CA SER A 465 -21.34 -20.44 9.73
C SER A 465 -20.97 -19.44 10.83
N GLN A 466 -21.08 -18.16 10.53
CA GLN A 466 -20.91 -17.11 11.52
C GLN A 466 -21.96 -17.27 12.63
N ARG A 467 -21.64 -16.78 13.83
CA ARG A 467 -22.57 -16.70 14.94
C ARG A 467 -23.71 -15.74 14.59
N ASN A 468 -24.91 -16.00 15.09
CA ASN A 468 -26.01 -15.04 14.99
C ASN A 468 -26.14 -14.25 16.30
N GLY A 469 -26.92 -13.16 16.25
CA GLY A 469 -27.20 -12.29 17.38
C GLY A 469 -26.31 -11.06 17.42
N HIS A 470 -25.63 -10.73 16.32
CA HIS A 470 -24.86 -9.51 16.24
C HIS A 470 -25.77 -8.30 16.13
N ARG A 471 -25.29 -7.16 16.63
CA ARG A 471 -25.96 -5.88 16.37
C ARG A 471 -25.81 -5.54 14.89
N ILE A 472 -26.88 -5.03 14.29
CA ILE A 472 -26.85 -4.49 12.93
C ILE A 472 -26.59 -3.00 13.00
N LEU A 473 -25.44 -2.57 12.48
CA LEU A 473 -24.92 -1.20 12.59
C LEU A 473 -24.60 -0.65 11.20
N PHE A 474 -24.55 0.67 11.07
CA PHE A 474 -24.08 1.29 9.83
C PHE A 474 -22.56 1.11 9.72
N THR A 475 -22.11 0.49 8.63
CA THR A 475 -20.70 0.19 8.34
C THR A 475 -20.27 0.85 7.04
N HIS A 476 -18.97 1.16 6.92
CA HIS A 476 -18.36 1.64 5.69
C HIS A 476 -18.35 0.54 4.62
N GLY A 477 -18.07 -0.71 5.01
CA GLY A 477 -18.09 -1.88 4.13
C GLY A 477 -16.80 -2.09 3.34
N ASP A 478 -16.04 -1.03 3.03
CA ASP A 478 -14.71 -1.12 2.42
C ASP A 478 -13.64 -0.26 3.12
N LEU A 479 -13.57 -0.30 4.46
CA LEU A 479 -12.58 0.51 5.18
C LEU A 479 -11.18 -0.08 5.02
N ASN A 480 -10.41 0.46 4.08
CA ASN A 480 -9.03 0.05 3.80
C ASN A 480 -8.07 1.25 3.72
N MET A 481 -6.77 0.98 3.63
CA MET A 481 -5.73 2.03 3.62
C MET A 481 -5.83 3.04 2.48
N ARG A 482 -6.53 2.74 1.38
CA ARG A 482 -6.77 3.70 0.28
C ARG A 482 -7.88 4.67 0.62
N ASN A 483 -8.84 4.23 1.45
CA ASN A 483 -10.06 4.94 1.80
C ASN A 483 -9.93 5.77 3.08
N VAL A 484 -8.89 5.52 3.89
CA VAL A 484 -8.49 6.39 5.01
C VAL A 484 -7.49 7.43 4.53
N LEU A 485 -7.78 8.72 4.73
CA LEU A 485 -6.90 9.82 4.31
C LEU A 485 -6.10 10.41 5.47
N MET A 486 -4.84 10.73 5.20
CA MET A 486 -3.92 11.39 6.13
C MET A 486 -3.48 12.76 5.59
N HIS A 487 -3.39 13.75 6.47
CA HIS A 487 -2.86 15.08 6.17
C HIS A 487 -2.00 15.56 7.34
N ASN A 488 -0.74 15.90 7.06
CA ASN A 488 0.23 16.38 8.07
C ASN A 488 0.32 15.46 9.31
N GLY A 489 0.39 14.14 9.08
CA GLY A 489 0.53 13.15 10.16
C GLY A 489 -0.77 12.85 10.94
N ARG A 490 -1.91 13.42 10.53
CA ARG A 490 -3.21 13.20 11.19
C ARG A 490 -4.25 12.62 10.25
N PHE A 491 -5.22 11.92 10.83
CA PHE A 491 -6.44 11.53 10.14
C PHE A 491 -7.13 12.78 9.57
N SER A 492 -7.56 12.69 8.32
CA SER A 492 -8.14 13.81 7.57
C SER A 492 -9.48 13.50 6.94
N GLY A 493 -9.88 12.23 6.88
CA GLY A 493 -11.20 11.80 6.48
C GLY A 493 -11.28 10.37 5.95
N ILE A 494 -12.50 9.94 5.65
CA ILE A 494 -12.82 8.64 5.02
C ILE A 494 -13.51 8.93 3.69
N VAL A 495 -13.21 8.13 2.66
CA VAL A 495 -13.78 8.23 1.31
C VAL A 495 -14.26 6.87 0.81
N ASP A 496 -15.03 6.87 -0.27
CA ASP A 496 -15.50 5.66 -0.99
C ASP A 496 -16.54 4.82 -0.24
N PHE A 497 -17.71 5.42 -0.01
CA PHE A 497 -18.84 4.84 0.74
C PHE A 497 -19.79 4.00 -0.14
N GLU A 498 -19.33 3.51 -1.30
CA GLU A 498 -20.20 2.81 -2.25
C GLU A 498 -20.70 1.45 -1.74
N MET A 499 -19.93 0.80 -0.86
CA MET A 499 -20.28 -0.47 -0.20
C MET A 499 -20.91 -0.27 1.19
N SER A 500 -21.22 0.98 1.57
CA SER A 500 -21.75 1.28 2.90
C SER A 500 -23.21 0.86 3.05
N GLY A 501 -23.58 0.48 4.27
CA GLY A 501 -24.90 -0.04 4.58
C GLY A 501 -25.02 -0.49 6.02
N TRP A 502 -26.13 -1.17 6.33
CA TRP A 502 -26.40 -1.76 7.62
C TRP A 502 -26.03 -3.23 7.59
N TYR A 503 -24.99 -3.59 8.35
CA TYR A 503 -24.42 -4.94 8.38
C TYR A 503 -24.18 -5.38 9.84
N PRO A 504 -23.97 -6.69 10.09
CA PRO A 504 -23.53 -7.18 11.39
C PRO A 504 -22.26 -6.47 11.88
N GLU A 505 -22.15 -6.22 13.18
CA GLU A 505 -21.05 -5.43 13.77
C GLU A 505 -19.64 -6.02 13.56
N TYR A 506 -19.53 -7.32 13.26
CA TYR A 506 -18.28 -7.98 12.89
C TYR A 506 -17.83 -7.67 11.45
N TRP A 507 -18.75 -7.23 10.57
CA TRP A 507 -18.52 -7.14 9.12
C TRP A 507 -17.35 -6.22 8.76
N GLU A 508 -17.28 -5.04 9.40
CA GLU A 508 -16.18 -4.10 9.17
C GLU A 508 -14.83 -4.69 9.63
N TYR A 509 -14.81 -5.46 10.73
CA TYR A 509 -13.60 -6.11 11.22
C TYR A 509 -13.07 -7.13 10.22
N THR A 510 -13.93 -8.03 9.73
CA THR A 510 -13.50 -9.07 8.80
C THR A 510 -13.09 -8.50 7.44
N LYS A 511 -13.81 -7.49 6.94
CA LYS A 511 -13.51 -6.83 5.66
C LYS A 511 -12.16 -6.10 5.65
N VAL A 512 -11.79 -5.47 6.76
CA VAL A 512 -10.47 -4.87 6.94
C VAL A 512 -9.33 -5.88 6.71
N HIS A 513 -9.52 -7.15 7.11
CA HIS A 513 -8.54 -8.21 6.92
C HIS A 513 -8.59 -8.86 5.53
N PHE A 514 -9.73 -8.78 4.83
CA PHE A 514 -9.92 -9.36 3.50
C PHE A 514 -9.05 -8.67 2.43
N VAL A 515 -9.02 -7.33 2.44
CA VAL A 515 -8.45 -6.52 1.35
C VAL A 515 -6.91 -6.42 1.43
N THR A 516 -6.30 -6.72 2.59
CA THR A 516 -4.89 -6.41 2.86
C THR A 516 -4.06 -7.63 3.28
N LYS A 517 -3.84 -8.57 2.36
CA LYS A 517 -2.91 -9.71 2.59
C LYS A 517 -1.43 -9.29 2.62
N LEU A 518 -1.08 -8.11 2.10
CA LEU A 518 0.33 -7.73 1.78
C LEU A 518 1.01 -6.76 2.75
N ARG A 519 0.29 -6.13 3.70
CA ARG A 519 0.87 -5.16 4.67
C ARG A 519 0.37 -5.40 6.09
N GLN A 520 1.15 -6.11 6.89
CA GLN A 520 0.77 -6.52 8.25
C GLN A 520 0.55 -5.35 9.23
N ARG A 521 1.15 -4.17 8.98
CA ARG A 521 0.96 -3.00 9.85
C ARG A 521 -0.50 -2.53 9.93
N TRP A 522 -1.24 -2.60 8.82
CA TRP A 522 -2.65 -2.16 8.80
C TRP A 522 -3.57 -3.08 9.63
N PRO A 523 -3.58 -4.41 9.45
CA PRO A 523 -4.28 -5.33 10.35
C PRO A 523 -3.99 -5.10 11.83
N ARG A 524 -2.72 -4.84 12.21
CA ARG A 524 -2.37 -4.54 13.62
C ARG A 524 -2.99 -3.23 14.11
N ILE A 525 -2.95 -2.16 13.30
CA ILE A 525 -3.59 -0.89 13.64
C ILE A 525 -5.09 -1.10 13.82
N MET A 526 -5.72 -1.83 12.90
CA MET A 526 -7.15 -2.05 12.95
C MET A 526 -7.60 -2.99 14.07
N GLY A 527 -6.76 -3.95 14.48
CA GLY A 527 -6.98 -4.71 15.71
C GLY A 527 -7.12 -3.79 16.93
N LYS A 528 -6.22 -2.81 17.09
CA LYS A 528 -6.32 -1.78 18.15
C LYS A 528 -7.55 -0.88 18.00
N VAL A 529 -7.90 -0.51 16.76
CA VAL A 529 -9.09 0.31 16.48
C VAL A 529 -10.36 -0.44 16.86
N MET A 530 -10.40 -1.76 16.66
CA MET A 530 -11.60 -2.57 16.83
C MET A 530 -11.76 -3.18 18.22
N GLU A 531 -10.68 -3.24 19.01
CA GLU A 531 -10.65 -3.73 20.40
C GLU A 531 -11.80 -3.19 21.28
N PRO A 532 -12.15 -1.88 21.27
CA PRO A 532 -13.25 -1.38 22.12
C PRO A 532 -14.65 -1.83 21.68
N PHE A 533 -14.79 -2.38 20.46
CA PHE A 533 -16.08 -2.72 19.87
C PHE A 533 -16.46 -4.19 20.00
N GLY A 534 -15.54 -5.05 20.43
CA GLY A 534 -15.78 -6.48 20.60
C GLY A 534 -14.65 -7.34 20.04
N ASN A 535 -14.70 -8.63 20.40
CA ASN A 535 -13.82 -9.67 19.88
C ASN A 535 -14.55 -10.41 18.75
N PHE A 536 -13.98 -10.37 17.55
CA PHE A 536 -14.56 -10.95 16.33
C PHE A 536 -13.58 -11.94 15.66
N GLU A 537 -12.64 -12.47 16.43
CA GLU A 537 -11.59 -13.38 15.96
C GLU A 537 -12.19 -14.65 15.36
N LYS A 538 -13.30 -15.15 15.92
CA LYS A 538 -13.99 -16.36 15.41
C LYS A 538 -14.66 -16.11 14.07
N GLU A 539 -15.31 -14.96 13.92
CA GLU A 539 -15.89 -14.54 12.65
C GLU A 539 -14.79 -14.33 11.60
N LEU A 540 -13.64 -13.80 11.99
CA LEU A 540 -12.47 -13.65 11.12
C LEU A 540 -11.86 -15.00 10.72
N GLU A 541 -11.76 -15.97 11.63
CA GLU A 541 -11.31 -17.33 11.32
C GLU A 541 -12.22 -17.97 10.27
N ILE A 542 -13.53 -17.91 10.47
CA ILE A 542 -14.53 -18.42 9.51
C ILE A 542 -14.39 -17.73 8.14
N GLU A 543 -14.23 -16.41 8.13
CA GLU A 543 -14.03 -15.67 6.88
C GLU A 543 -12.73 -16.04 6.17
N ARG A 544 -11.63 -16.27 6.89
CA ARG A 544 -10.36 -16.71 6.29
C ARG A 544 -10.48 -18.07 5.62
N GLU A 545 -11.15 -19.02 6.26
CA GLU A 545 -11.46 -20.32 5.64
C GLU A 545 -12.25 -20.12 4.33
N PHE A 546 -13.22 -19.20 4.33
CA PHE A 546 -13.94 -18.87 3.10
C PHE A 546 -13.06 -18.22 2.02
N TRP A 547 -12.05 -17.43 2.38
CA TRP A 547 -11.16 -16.77 1.42
C TRP A 547 -10.10 -17.70 0.83
N ASP A 548 -9.64 -18.68 1.60
CA ASP A 548 -8.56 -19.60 1.19
C ASP A 548 -9.08 -20.82 0.41
N HIS A 549 -10.41 -21.00 0.36
CA HIS A 549 -11.10 -21.93 -0.51
C HIS A 549 -11.91 -21.21 -1.61
N PRO A 550 -11.27 -20.51 -2.56
CA PRO A 550 -11.96 -20.16 -3.80
C PRO A 550 -12.36 -21.48 -4.48
N PHE A 551 -13.61 -21.56 -4.91
CA PHE A 551 -14.23 -22.75 -5.49
C PHE A 551 -13.29 -23.54 -6.42
N PRO A 552 -13.37 -24.90 -6.45
CA PRO A 552 -12.78 -25.65 -7.55
C PRO A 552 -13.34 -25.12 -8.88
N SER A 553 -12.43 -24.87 -9.83
CA SER A 553 -12.67 -24.40 -11.20
C SER A 553 -13.78 -25.14 -11.93
#